data_AF-A0AA42KH64-F1
#
_entry.id   AF-A0AA42KH64-F1
#
_cell.length_a   1.000
_cell.length_b   1.000
_cell.length_c   1.000
_cell.angle_alpha   90.00
_cell.angle_beta   90.00
_cell.angle_gamma   90.00
#
_symmetry.space_group_name_H-M   'P 1'
#
loop_
_entity.id
_entity.type
_entity.pdbx_description
1 polymer ?
#
loop_
_entity_poly.entity_id
_entity_poly.type
_entity_poly.pdbx_seq_one_letter_code
_entity_poly.pdbx_strand_id
1 'polypeptide(L)'
;MSPSGKTVFAFGCYLLVLGATLLLAPNLLLALFGFPLTEEVWIRIVGMLVIYLGIYYSLAGRRDLRSFIAATVPVRASVLAVFGVFVATGMVSPMLLVLGAPDLLGALWTWKALRSERFSTALAST
;
A
#
# COMPACT_ATOMS: atom_id res chain seq x y z
N MET A 1 -10.14 -0.92 17.15
CA MET A 1 -9.33 -0.30 16.09
C MET A 1 -8.69 0.96 16.63
N SER A 2 -7.41 0.84 16.97
CA SER A 2 -6.52 1.94 17.30
C SER A 2 -6.40 2.91 16.12
N PRO A 3 -5.89 4.14 16.35
CA PRO A 3 -5.57 5.06 15.26
C PRO A 3 -4.74 4.40 14.14
N SER A 4 -3.68 3.67 14.46
CA SER A 4 -2.83 2.95 13.51
C SER A 4 -3.54 1.76 12.84
N GLY A 5 -4.43 1.08 13.56
CA GLY A 5 -5.30 0.05 12.99
C GLY A 5 -6.24 0.60 11.91
N LYS A 6 -6.81 1.79 12.13
CA LYS A 6 -7.68 2.47 11.14
C LYS A 6 -6.93 2.83 9.86
N THR A 7 -5.68 3.30 9.95
CA THR A 7 -4.90 3.68 8.76
C THR A 7 -4.59 2.48 7.89
N VAL A 8 -4.16 1.36 8.49
CA VAL A 8 -3.85 0.12 7.76
C VAL A 8 -5.10 -0.54 7.22
N PHE A 9 -6.21 -0.50 7.95
CA PHE A 9 -7.50 -1.00 7.45
C PHE A 9 -7.98 -0.22 6.22
N ALA A 10 -7.95 1.11 6.27
CA ALA A 10 -8.31 1.95 5.13
C ALA A 10 -7.41 1.65 3.91
N PHE A 11 -6.11 1.48 4.14
CA PHE A 11 -5.20 1.08 3.06
C PHE A 11 -5.49 -0.34 2.55
N GLY A 12 -5.86 -1.28 3.42
CA GLY A 12 -6.32 -2.62 3.03
C GLY A 12 -7.54 -2.58 2.12
N CYS A 13 -8.55 -1.74 2.43
CA CYS A 13 -9.70 -1.53 1.56
C CYS A 13 -9.30 -0.95 0.19
N TYR A 14 -8.36 0.00 0.17
CA TYR A 14 -7.78 0.50 -1.09
C TYR A 14 -7.13 -0.63 -1.90
N LEU A 15 -6.32 -1.50 -1.28
CA LEU A 15 -5.69 -2.63 -1.96
C LEU A 15 -6.72 -3.63 -2.50
N LEU A 16 -7.84 -3.87 -1.81
CA LEU A 16 -8.90 -4.74 -2.31
C LEU A 16 -9.49 -4.19 -3.62
N VAL A 17 -9.78 -2.88 -3.67
CA VAL A 17 -10.32 -2.23 -4.88
C VAL A 17 -9.28 -2.18 -6.00
N LEU A 18 -8.03 -1.81 -5.67
CA LEU A 18 -6.92 -1.77 -6.62
C LEU A 18 -6.65 -3.15 -7.22
N GLY A 19 -6.52 -4.16 -6.37
CA GLY A 19 -6.24 -5.53 -6.77
C GLY A 19 -7.39 -6.14 -7.59
N ALA A 20 -8.65 -5.87 -7.23
CA ALA A 20 -9.80 -6.26 -8.04
C ALA A 20 -9.78 -5.61 -9.43
N THR A 21 -9.45 -4.32 -9.51
CA THR A 21 -9.30 -3.62 -10.79
C THR A 21 -8.20 -4.25 -11.64
N LEU A 22 -7.02 -4.51 -11.07
CA LEU A 22 -5.91 -5.17 -11.79
C LEU A 22 -6.24 -6.61 -12.22
N LEU A 23 -6.99 -7.34 -11.39
CA LEU A 23 -7.37 -8.73 -11.66
C LEU A 23 -8.43 -8.82 -12.77
N LEU A 24 -9.44 -7.95 -12.76
CA LEU A 24 -10.61 -8.04 -13.63
C LEU A 24 -10.47 -7.18 -14.89
N ALA A 25 -9.94 -5.96 -14.76
CA ALA A 25 -9.85 -4.96 -15.83
C ALA A 25 -8.51 -4.21 -15.81
N PRO A 26 -7.36 -4.90 -15.98
CA PRO A 26 -6.03 -4.30 -15.84
C PRO A 26 -5.80 -3.10 -16.77
N ASN A 27 -6.33 -3.18 -17.99
CA ASN A 27 -6.18 -2.13 -19.01
C ASN A 27 -6.90 -0.82 -18.66
N LEU A 28 -7.87 -0.84 -17.74
CA LEU A 28 -8.48 0.40 -17.22
C LEU A 28 -7.46 1.24 -16.46
N LEU A 29 -6.71 0.60 -15.56
CA LEU A 29 -5.65 1.24 -14.78
C LEU A 29 -4.48 1.65 -15.69
N LEU A 30 -4.02 0.75 -16.56
CA LEU A 30 -2.91 1.05 -17.45
C LEU A 30 -3.23 2.25 -18.35
N ALA A 31 -4.41 2.29 -18.98
CA ALA A 31 -4.84 3.40 -19.81
C ALA A 31 -4.95 4.73 -19.03
N LEU A 32 -5.52 4.69 -17.82
CA LEU A 32 -5.67 5.88 -16.98
C LEU A 32 -4.32 6.53 -16.65
N PHE A 33 -3.28 5.73 -16.49
CA PHE A 33 -1.92 6.19 -16.21
C PHE A 33 -1.03 6.23 -17.46
N GLY A 34 -1.59 6.11 -18.67
CA GLY A 34 -0.85 6.22 -19.92
C GLY A 34 0.20 5.12 -20.16
N PHE A 35 0.06 3.97 -19.51
CA PHE A 35 0.87 2.79 -19.79
C PHE A 35 0.36 2.03 -21.03
N PRO A 36 1.24 1.30 -21.75
CA PRO A 36 0.81 0.41 -22.80
C PRO A 36 -0.20 -0.62 -22.29
N LEU A 37 -1.22 -0.91 -23.11
CA LEU A 37 -2.18 -1.98 -22.80
C LEU A 37 -1.47 -3.34 -22.84
N THR A 38 -2.01 -4.30 -22.10
CA THR A 38 -1.46 -5.65 -22.02
C THR A 38 -2.54 -6.71 -22.20
N GLU A 39 -2.15 -7.81 -22.81
CA GLU A 39 -2.94 -9.05 -22.86
C GLU A 39 -2.35 -10.15 -21.95
N GLU A 40 -1.21 -9.85 -21.30
CA GLU A 40 -0.50 -10.79 -20.44
C GLU A 40 -1.29 -11.09 -19.16
N VAL A 41 -1.28 -12.36 -18.74
CA VAL A 41 -1.95 -12.79 -17.51
C VAL A 41 -1.24 -12.30 -16.25
N TRP A 42 0.04 -11.97 -16.33
CA TRP A 42 0.88 -11.62 -15.18
C TRP A 42 0.35 -10.45 -14.35
N ILE A 43 -0.21 -9.42 -14.99
CA ILE A 43 -0.79 -8.27 -14.26
C ILE A 43 -2.00 -8.68 -13.42
N ARG A 44 -2.77 -9.66 -13.89
CA ARG A 44 -3.92 -10.21 -13.17
C ARG A 44 -3.46 -11.02 -11.96
N ILE A 45 -2.38 -11.79 -12.11
CA ILE A 45 -1.73 -12.50 -11.00
C ILE A 45 -1.26 -11.50 -9.93
N VAL A 46 -0.62 -10.39 -10.33
CA VAL A 46 -0.26 -9.31 -9.39
C VAL A 46 -1.50 -8.73 -8.71
N GLY A 47 -2.59 -8.50 -9.45
CA GLY A 47 -3.87 -8.07 -8.88
C GLY A 47 -4.40 -9.01 -7.79
N MET A 48 -4.33 -10.32 -8.01
CA MET A 48 -4.67 -11.34 -7.01
C MET A 48 -3.79 -11.23 -5.75
N LEU A 49 -2.47 -11.07 -5.91
CA LEU A 49 -1.56 -10.90 -4.77
C LEU A 49 -1.85 -9.61 -3.99
N VAL A 50 -2.19 -8.53 -4.69
CA VAL A 50 -2.59 -7.25 -4.09
C VAL A 50 -3.89 -7.41 -3.28
N ILE A 51 -4.85 -8.21 -3.76
CA ILE A 51 -6.05 -8.56 -2.98
C ILE A 51 -5.67 -9.30 -1.69
N TYR A 52 -4.76 -10.27 -1.75
CA TYR A 52 -4.33 -11.01 -0.55
C TYR A 52 -3.70 -10.08 0.49
N LEU A 53 -2.85 -9.15 0.06
CA LEU A 53 -2.32 -8.09 0.94
C LEU A 53 -3.45 -7.22 1.52
N GLY A 54 -4.44 -6.85 0.70
CA GLY A 54 -5.62 -6.12 1.16
C GLY A 54 -6.41 -6.85 2.26
N ILE A 55 -6.58 -8.17 2.13
CA ILE A 55 -7.22 -9.02 3.15
C ILE A 55 -6.39 -9.02 4.44
N TYR A 56 -5.07 -9.27 4.34
CA TYR A 56 -4.19 -9.32 5.51
C TYR A 56 -4.15 -7.99 6.25
N TYR A 57 -4.09 -6.87 5.52
CA TYR A 57 -4.05 -5.53 6.10
C TYR A 57 -5.39 -5.17 6.73
N SER A 58 -6.50 -5.53 6.10
CA SER A 58 -7.85 -5.33 6.65
C SER A 58 -8.02 -6.11 7.96
N LEU A 59 -7.55 -7.36 8.00
CA LEU A 59 -7.61 -8.18 9.22
C LEU A 59 -6.68 -7.62 10.31
N ALA A 60 -5.44 -7.28 9.95
CA ALA A 60 -4.46 -6.73 10.89
C ALA A 60 -4.93 -5.42 11.52
N GLY A 61 -5.52 -4.52 10.72
CA GLY A 61 -6.11 -3.28 11.23
C GLY A 61 -7.28 -3.53 12.16
N ARG A 62 -8.20 -4.45 11.82
CA ARG A 62 -9.37 -4.77 12.66
C ARG A 62 -8.99 -5.40 13.99
N ARG A 63 -7.94 -6.23 13.99
CA ARG A 63 -7.42 -6.93 15.16
C ARG A 63 -6.32 -6.16 15.89
N ASP A 64 -6.02 -4.94 15.47
CA ASP A 64 -4.99 -4.07 16.05
C ASP A 64 -3.64 -4.79 16.23
N LEU A 65 -3.22 -5.57 15.21
CA LEU A 65 -1.95 -6.34 15.22
C LEU A 65 -0.75 -5.40 15.08
N ARG A 66 -0.40 -4.72 16.17
CA ARG A 66 0.52 -3.57 16.18
C ARG A 66 1.90 -3.87 15.58
N SER A 67 2.49 -5.03 15.89
CA SER A 67 3.81 -5.42 15.34
C SER A 67 3.77 -5.58 13.82
N PHE A 68 2.72 -6.22 13.31
CA PHE A 68 2.50 -6.36 11.87
C PHE A 68 2.23 -4.99 11.21
N ILE A 69 1.36 -4.17 11.80
CA ILE A 69 1.08 -2.80 11.35
C ILE A 69 2.38 -1.99 11.25
N ALA A 70 3.22 -2.02 12.27
CA ALA A 70 4.52 -1.34 12.27
C ALA A 70 5.46 -1.86 11.17
N ALA A 71 5.49 -3.18 10.93
CA ALA A 71 6.27 -3.79 9.86
C ALA A 71 5.80 -3.36 8.46
N THR A 72 4.52 -3.03 8.26
CA THR A 72 4.03 -2.55 6.95
C THR A 72 4.61 -1.19 6.55
N VAL A 73 5.01 -0.34 7.50
CA VAL A 73 5.49 1.02 7.21
C VAL A 73 6.74 1.01 6.31
N PRO A 74 7.87 0.36 6.70
CA PRO A 74 9.06 0.32 5.85
C PRO A 74 8.82 -0.46 4.54
N VAL A 75 7.99 -1.51 4.58
CA VAL A 75 7.66 -2.31 3.40
C VAL A 75 6.91 -1.49 2.34
N ARG A 76 5.97 -0.66 2.76
CA ARG A 76 5.23 0.21 1.84
C ARG A 76 6.05 1.40 1.39
N ALA A 77 6.84 2.00 2.29
CA ALA A 77 7.73 3.09 1.93
C ALA A 77 8.79 2.68 0.89
N SER A 78 9.23 1.41 0.90
CA SER A 78 10.23 0.91 -0.05
C SER A 78 9.70 0.83 -1.49
N VAL A 79 8.39 0.74 -1.71
CA VAL A 79 7.77 0.69 -3.06
C VAL A 79 8.22 1.89 -3.90
N LEU A 80 8.10 3.11 -3.35
CA LEU A 80 8.49 4.31 -4.08
C LEU A 80 10.00 4.38 -4.33
N ALA A 81 10.81 3.87 -3.39
CA ALA A 81 12.25 3.81 -3.56
C ALA A 81 12.65 2.85 -4.71
N VAL A 82 12.05 1.65 -4.75
CA VAL A 82 12.29 0.67 -5.81
C VAL A 82 11.79 1.20 -7.16
N PHE A 83 10.61 1.81 -7.21
CA PHE A 83 10.12 2.47 -8.43
C PHE A 83 11.05 3.60 -8.88
N GLY A 84 11.59 4.37 -7.94
CA GLY A 84 12.60 5.39 -8.21
C GLY A 84 13.82 4.83 -8.93
N VAL A 85 14.31 3.65 -8.52
CA VAL A 85 15.42 2.97 -9.19
C VAL A 85 15.04 2.58 -10.63
N PHE A 86 13.87 1.96 -10.84
CA PHE A 86 13.44 1.55 -12.19
C PHE A 86 13.25 2.72 -13.15
N VAL A 87 12.75 3.85 -12.64
CA VAL A 87 12.62 5.08 -13.43
C VAL A 87 13.99 5.68 -13.72
N ALA A 88 14.89 5.74 -12.73
CA ALA A 88 16.24 6.28 -12.90
C ALA A 88 17.09 5.46 -13.88
N THR A 89 16.86 4.16 -14.00
CA THR A 89 17.53 3.28 -14.97
C THR A 89 16.82 3.21 -16.33
N GLY A 90 15.73 3.95 -16.53
CA GLY A 90 14.99 3.99 -17.79
C GLY A 90 14.21 2.72 -18.12
N MET A 91 13.99 1.83 -17.14
CA MET A 91 13.25 0.57 -17.35
C MET A 91 11.74 0.78 -17.52
N VAL A 92 11.21 1.85 -16.92
CA VAL A 92 9.77 2.14 -16.86
C VAL A 92 9.51 3.65 -16.88
N SER A 93 8.31 4.04 -17.30
CA SER A 93 7.89 5.45 -17.33
C SER A 93 7.90 6.09 -15.91
N PRO A 94 8.31 7.36 -15.76
CA PRO A 94 8.20 8.10 -14.50
C PRO A 94 6.80 8.14 -13.89
N MET A 95 5.75 7.91 -14.69
CA MET A 95 4.37 7.79 -14.21
C MET A 95 4.19 6.68 -13.16
N LEU A 96 5.09 5.69 -13.12
CA LEU A 96 5.10 4.65 -12.09
C LEU A 96 5.27 5.23 -10.68
N LEU A 97 5.95 6.37 -10.52
CA LEU A 97 6.09 7.03 -9.21
C LEU A 97 4.75 7.51 -8.66
N VAL A 98 3.82 7.91 -9.55
CA VAL A 98 2.46 8.29 -9.15
C VAL A 98 1.71 7.07 -8.58
N LEU A 99 1.89 5.90 -9.17
CA LEU A 99 1.34 4.64 -8.65
C LEU A 99 1.94 4.24 -7.30
N GLY A 100 3.20 4.57 -7.02
CA GLY A 100 3.86 4.32 -5.73
C GLY A 100 3.55 5.36 -4.64
N ALA A 101 2.94 6.50 -4.99
CA ALA A 101 2.66 7.57 -4.02
C ALA A 101 1.66 7.15 -2.91
N PRO A 102 0.54 6.44 -3.20
CA PRO A 102 -0.37 5.94 -2.17
C PRO A 102 0.31 5.06 -1.11
N ASP A 103 1.31 4.26 -1.51
CA ASP A 103 2.08 3.43 -0.60
C ASP A 103 2.87 4.27 0.41
N LEU A 104 3.65 5.25 -0.07
CA LEU A 104 4.41 6.15 0.81
C LEU A 104 3.49 7.01 1.68
N LEU A 105 2.44 7.61 1.10
CA LEU A 105 1.53 8.49 1.84
C LEU A 105 0.81 7.73 2.97
N GLY A 106 0.29 6.54 2.70
CA GLY A 106 -0.35 5.76 3.75
C GLY A 106 0.64 5.12 4.73
N ALA A 107 1.90 4.86 4.33
CA ALA A 107 2.97 4.47 5.26
C ALA A 107 3.29 5.60 6.25
N LEU A 108 3.44 6.84 5.75
CA LEU A 108 3.64 8.04 6.57
C LEU A 108 2.46 8.30 7.51
N TRP A 109 1.22 8.09 7.04
CA TRP A 109 0.03 8.23 7.88
C TRP A 109 0.02 7.19 9.02
N THR A 110 0.29 5.93 8.70
CA THR A 110 0.37 4.84 9.68
C THR A 110 1.48 5.08 10.70
N TRP A 111 2.64 5.54 10.25
CA TRP A 111 3.76 5.87 11.12
C TRP A 111 3.44 7.02 12.08
N LYS A 112 2.81 8.09 11.60
CA LYS A 112 2.34 9.20 12.46
C LYS A 112 1.37 8.68 13.54
N ALA A 113 0.43 7.81 13.17
CA ALA A 113 -0.51 7.20 14.11
C ALA A 113 0.21 6.34 15.16
N LEU A 114 1.16 5.49 14.76
CA LEU A 114 1.96 4.67 15.67
C LEU A 114 2.80 5.52 16.65
N ARG A 115 3.40 6.62 16.17
CA ARG A 115 4.15 7.55 17.03
C ARG A 115 3.23 8.21 18.07
N SER A 116 2.06 8.65 17.65
CA SER A 116 1.07 9.28 18.54
C SER A 116 0.62 8.31 19.63
N GLU A 117 0.32 7.06 19.28
CA GLU A 117 -0.05 6.03 20.26
C GLU A 117 1.06 5.76 21.28
N ARG A 118 2.32 5.67 20.82
CA ARG A 118 3.47 5.47 21.72
C ARG A 118 3.61 6.63 22.71
N PHE A 119 3.38 7.85 22.27
CA PHE A 119 3.42 9.03 23.14
C PHE A 119 2.29 9.02 24.17
N SER A 120 1.06 8.68 23.77
CA SER A 120 -0.07 8.56 24.70
C SER A 120 0.13 7.48 25.76
N THR A 121 0.72 6.33 25.41
CA THR A 121 1.03 5.28 26.39
C THR A 121 2.08 5.74 27.41
N ALA A 122 3.08 6.53 26.98
CA ALA A 122 4.11 7.05 27.89
C ALA A 122 3.55 8.05 28.91
N LEU A 123 2.67 8.97 28.49
CA LEU A 123 2.02 9.94 29.39
C LEU A 123 1.06 9.29 30.40
N ALA A 124 0.44 8.16 30.04
CA ALA A 124 -0.45 7.43 30.95
C ALA A 124 0.30 6.65 32.04
N SER A 125 1.62 6.49 31.91
CA SER A 125 2.49 5.77 32.86
C SER A 125 3.29 6.68 33.80
N THR A 126 3.11 8.00 33.71
CA THR A 126 3.72 9.03 34.59
C THR A 126 2.70 9.59 35.55
#